data_AF-A0AAW6TIW4-F1
#
_entry.id   AF-A0AAW6TIW4-F1
#
_cell.length_a   1.000
_cell.length_b   1.000
_cell.length_c   1.000
_cell.angle_alpha   90.00
_cell.angle_beta   90.00
_cell.angle_gamma   90.00
#
_symmetry.space_group_name_H-M   'P 1'
#
loop_
_entity.id
_entity.type
_entity.pdbx_description
1 polymer ?
#
loop_
_entity_poly.entity_id
_entity_poly.type
_entity_poly.pdbx_seq_one_letter_code
_entity_poly.pdbx_strand_id
1 'polypeptide(L)'
;MLVTHAQQLIDPNSPQMPLCAKPIGNIPNHYVTSATTNIERRYWAWVPRDENIHDFERWVDEAFVANETNEQRRFIPTEFYRNTRQSIIPINSKPVAGEQPFSYYSISSLESLGLLSEIFERTKEYREHGYYHTRLLTLCKNPRDNFRHTELMVEQHGSVSVLAKSIDKFIENDPQALFTGIGVRLVIENASILSGFVGVGHPNITSLGTYVANIEKSIGQSIRFSIGLTDVKYNGDFLPKDGLTGKVNKRLYSLKDTEFGATITLVLLLQGSDNRALYEYLQTQEVKHLCGGEVISREIGVFNNTPAPQAAYLYDASESLNQIEGQDALAKIMEAQNDAKLFISINHVGYAALEQPVANRSPRIRNNLEHCWTEPVYGAVGQQVFDNNKTWWYRSDFKDGLMTWCNYPSAG
;
A
#
# COMPACT_ATOMS: atom_id res chain seq x y z
N MET A 1 -2.23 -25.23 12.43
CA MET A 1 -1.17 -24.91 11.44
C MET A 1 -0.67 -23.50 11.70
N LEU A 2 0.63 -23.23 11.58
CA LEU A 2 1.18 -21.88 11.66
C LEU A 2 1.24 -21.21 10.28
N VAL A 3 0.93 -19.93 10.25
CA VAL A 3 0.83 -19.12 9.05
C VAL A 3 1.49 -17.76 9.23
N THR A 4 1.73 -17.09 8.11
CA THR A 4 2.39 -15.76 8.05
C THR A 4 1.48 -14.70 7.47
N HIS A 5 0.54 -15.08 6.59
CA HIS A 5 -0.41 -14.19 5.93
C HIS A 5 -1.77 -14.90 5.84
N ALA A 6 -2.86 -14.13 5.94
CA ALA A 6 -4.21 -14.69 5.90
C ALA A 6 -5.22 -13.68 5.36
N GLN A 7 -6.03 -14.09 4.38
CA GLN A 7 -7.17 -13.28 3.91
C GLN A 7 -8.26 -13.16 5.00
N GLN A 8 -8.31 -14.13 5.93
CA GLN A 8 -9.24 -14.18 7.05
C GLN A 8 -9.10 -13.01 8.02
N LEU A 9 -7.95 -12.32 8.01
CA LEU A 9 -7.78 -11.05 8.69
C LEU A 9 -8.89 -10.06 8.30
N ILE A 10 -9.19 -9.99 7.00
CA ILE A 10 -10.11 -9.03 6.39
C ILE A 10 -11.54 -9.58 6.34
N ASP A 11 -11.67 -10.85 5.91
CA ASP A 11 -12.95 -11.53 5.78
C ASP A 11 -12.87 -12.89 6.48
N PRO A 12 -13.43 -13.03 7.71
CA PRO A 12 -13.34 -14.28 8.48
C PRO A 12 -14.03 -15.46 7.76
N ASN A 13 -14.94 -15.18 6.84
CA ASN A 13 -15.64 -16.20 6.06
C ASN A 13 -14.94 -16.51 4.73
N SER A 14 -13.79 -15.90 4.44
CA SER A 14 -13.06 -16.09 3.20
C SER A 14 -12.56 -17.53 3.08
N PRO A 15 -13.00 -18.31 2.06
CA PRO A 15 -12.57 -19.69 1.79
C PRO A 15 -11.09 -19.82 1.44
N GLN A 16 -10.41 -18.72 1.13
CA GLN A 16 -8.99 -18.72 0.79
C GLN A 16 -8.15 -19.25 1.94
N MET A 17 -7.43 -20.35 1.72
CA MET A 17 -6.48 -20.86 2.71
C MET A 17 -5.39 -19.80 3.00
N PRO A 18 -4.96 -19.67 4.26
CA PRO A 18 -3.82 -18.83 4.62
C PRO A 18 -2.52 -19.38 4.05
N LEU A 19 -1.44 -18.60 4.12
CA LEU A 19 -0.14 -19.02 3.60
C LEU A 19 0.99 -18.83 4.62
N CYS A 20 2.02 -19.67 4.47
CA CYS A 20 3.26 -19.62 5.23
C CYS A 20 4.41 -19.40 4.25
N ALA A 21 4.87 -18.15 4.10
CA ALA A 21 5.95 -17.79 3.19
C ALA A 21 6.66 -16.52 3.66
N LYS A 22 7.83 -16.28 3.07
CA LYS A 22 8.58 -15.04 3.18
C LYS A 22 8.76 -14.49 1.77
N PRO A 23 9.00 -13.18 1.62
CA PRO A 23 9.44 -12.64 0.36
C PRO A 23 10.62 -13.41 -0.21
N ILE A 24 10.57 -13.72 -1.50
CA ILE A 24 11.65 -14.43 -2.19
C ILE A 24 12.77 -13.50 -2.67
N GLY A 25 12.49 -12.19 -2.76
CA GLY A 25 13.43 -11.18 -3.22
C GLY A 25 14.27 -10.55 -2.12
N ASN A 26 15.39 -9.95 -2.53
CA ASN A 26 16.17 -9.09 -1.64
C ASN A 26 15.53 -7.69 -1.59
N ILE A 27 14.83 -7.39 -0.51
CA ILE A 27 14.13 -6.12 -0.35
C ILE A 27 15.07 -5.11 0.29
N PRO A 28 15.27 -3.92 -0.32
CA PRO A 28 16.10 -2.88 0.28
C PRO A 28 15.64 -2.49 1.70
N ASN A 29 16.61 -2.30 2.60
CA ASN A 29 16.37 -2.00 4.02
C ASN A 29 15.71 -0.63 4.31
N HIS A 30 15.42 0.18 3.29
CA HIS A 30 14.61 1.39 3.43
C HIS A 30 13.11 1.13 3.29
N TYR A 31 12.71 -0.01 2.73
CA TYR A 31 11.31 -0.38 2.64
C TYR A 31 10.89 -1.20 3.85
N VAL A 32 9.62 -1.09 4.22
CA VAL A 32 9.00 -1.80 5.34
C VAL A 32 8.20 -2.97 4.80
N THR A 33 8.65 -4.19 5.13
CA THR A 33 7.94 -5.43 4.87
C THR A 33 8.23 -6.46 5.98
N SER A 34 7.71 -7.69 5.88
CA SER A 34 8.00 -8.74 6.84
C SER A 34 9.44 -9.29 6.82
N ALA A 35 10.20 -8.93 5.78
CA ALA A 35 11.61 -9.31 5.63
C ALA A 35 12.57 -8.26 6.22
N THR A 36 12.21 -6.97 6.16
CA THR A 36 13.10 -5.86 6.54
C THR A 36 12.79 -5.26 7.92
N THR A 37 11.64 -5.62 8.50
CA THR A 37 11.26 -5.21 9.85
C THR A 37 11.73 -6.25 10.86
N ASN A 38 12.26 -5.80 12.00
CA ASN A 38 12.59 -6.65 13.14
C ASN A 38 11.29 -7.11 13.81
N ILE A 39 10.72 -8.20 13.31
CA ILE A 39 9.48 -8.79 13.82
C ILE A 39 9.80 -9.76 14.95
N GLU A 40 9.26 -9.52 16.15
CA GLU A 40 9.40 -10.45 17.28
C GLU A 40 8.67 -11.77 17.03
N ARG A 41 7.43 -11.69 16.52
CA ARG A 41 6.57 -12.86 16.28
C ARG A 41 6.09 -12.94 14.84
N ARG A 42 6.72 -13.81 14.05
CA ARG A 42 6.41 -14.01 12.62
C ARG A 42 5.24 -14.97 12.35
N TYR A 43 5.07 -15.98 13.20
CA TYR A 43 4.15 -17.09 12.96
C TYR A 43 2.93 -17.02 13.89
N TRP A 44 1.78 -17.29 13.31
CA TRP A 44 0.47 -17.20 13.96
C TRP A 44 -0.34 -18.46 13.68
N ALA A 45 -1.06 -18.96 14.67
CA ALA A 45 -1.95 -20.09 14.51
C ALA A 45 -3.13 -19.68 13.61
N TRP A 46 -3.39 -20.51 12.61
CA TRP A 46 -4.62 -20.45 11.84
C TRP A 46 -5.68 -21.32 12.50
N VAL A 47 -6.85 -20.71 12.72
CA VAL A 47 -8.03 -21.39 13.25
C VAL A 47 -8.94 -21.74 12.06
N PRO A 48 -9.23 -23.04 11.82
CA PRO A 48 -10.20 -23.44 10.81
C PRO A 48 -11.58 -22.88 11.11
N ARG A 49 -12.39 -22.61 10.07
CA ARG A 49 -13.66 -21.89 10.22
C ARG A 49 -14.74 -22.62 11.03
N ASP A 50 -14.69 -23.94 11.04
CA ASP A 50 -15.72 -24.79 11.63
C ASP A 50 -15.44 -25.11 13.10
N GLU A 51 -14.37 -24.55 13.66
CA GLU A 51 -13.93 -24.79 15.03
C GLU A 51 -14.59 -23.85 16.05
N ASN A 52 -14.80 -24.37 17.26
CA ASN A 52 -15.45 -23.64 18.35
C ASN A 52 -14.44 -22.80 19.16
N ILE A 53 -14.90 -21.67 19.70
CA ILE A 53 -14.09 -20.76 20.54
C ILE A 53 -13.48 -21.46 21.76
N HIS A 54 -14.17 -22.48 22.30
CA HIS A 54 -13.73 -23.21 23.49
C HIS A 54 -12.48 -24.07 23.27
N ASP A 55 -12.15 -24.39 22.02
CA ASP A 55 -10.97 -25.17 21.66
C ASP A 55 -9.81 -24.30 21.18
N PHE A 56 -9.94 -22.97 21.20
CA PHE A 56 -8.95 -22.04 20.63
C PHE A 56 -7.55 -22.22 21.24
N GLU A 57 -7.44 -22.26 22.57
CA GLU A 57 -6.14 -22.45 23.25
C GLU A 57 -5.50 -23.79 22.86
N ARG A 58 -6.30 -24.88 22.87
CA ARG A 58 -5.85 -26.20 22.41
C ARG A 58 -5.34 -26.14 20.96
N TRP A 59 -6.06 -25.46 20.07
CA TRP A 59 -5.68 -25.32 18.67
C TRP A 59 -4.38 -24.55 18.46
N VAL A 60 -4.17 -23.49 19.25
CA VAL A 60 -2.91 -22.72 19.24
C VAL A 60 -1.77 -23.64 19.69
N ASP A 61 -1.92 -24.33 20.82
CA ASP A 61 -0.92 -25.25 21.34
C ASP A 61 -0.60 -26.37 20.35
N GLU A 62 -1.63 -27.02 19.80
CA GLU A 62 -1.47 -28.05 18.76
C GLU A 62 -0.75 -27.51 17.52
N ALA A 63 -1.05 -26.27 17.10
CA ALA A 63 -0.37 -25.64 15.98
C ALA A 63 1.13 -25.43 16.27
N PHE A 64 1.52 -25.07 17.48
CA PHE A 64 2.92 -24.89 17.86
C PHE A 64 3.65 -26.23 18.04
N VAL A 65 3.05 -27.20 18.73
CA VAL A 65 3.62 -28.56 18.90
C VAL A 65 3.81 -29.26 17.54
N ALA A 66 2.85 -29.14 16.64
CA ALA A 66 2.96 -29.70 15.29
C ALA A 66 4.04 -29.05 14.42
N ASN A 67 4.49 -27.83 14.78
CA ASN A 67 5.54 -27.10 14.08
C ASN A 67 6.93 -27.24 14.72
N GLU A 68 7.04 -27.52 16.02
CA GLU A 68 8.32 -27.93 16.62
C GLU A 68 8.83 -29.25 16.01
N THR A 69 7.92 -30.07 15.52
CA THR A 69 8.20 -31.40 14.94
C THR A 69 8.31 -31.41 13.41
N ASN A 70 7.85 -30.36 12.72
CA ASN A 70 7.97 -30.19 11.27
C ASN A 70 8.80 -28.95 10.97
N GLU A 71 10.02 -29.12 10.46
CA GLU A 71 10.84 -28.02 9.92
C GLU A 71 9.97 -27.07 9.09
N GLN A 72 9.89 -25.80 9.52
CA GLN A 72 9.07 -24.70 8.98
C GLN A 72 8.74 -24.83 7.48
N ARG A 73 7.67 -25.55 7.12
CA ARG A 73 7.34 -25.78 5.71
C ARG A 73 6.66 -24.55 5.14
N ARG A 74 7.31 -23.96 4.15
CA ARG A 74 6.67 -23.02 3.23
C ARG A 74 5.38 -23.65 2.67
N PHE A 75 4.26 -22.96 2.83
CA PHE A 75 2.95 -23.36 2.34
C PHE A 75 2.35 -22.24 1.51
N ILE A 76 2.12 -22.50 0.22
CA ILE A 76 1.45 -21.58 -0.68
C ILE A 76 0.18 -22.26 -1.20
N PRO A 77 -1.00 -21.66 -1.05
CA PRO A 77 -2.23 -22.24 -1.55
C PRO A 77 -2.26 -22.25 -3.09
N THR A 78 -2.65 -23.38 -3.65
CA THR A 78 -2.89 -23.58 -5.09
C THR A 78 -4.32 -23.25 -5.50
N GLU A 79 -5.26 -23.29 -4.55
CA GLU A 79 -6.67 -23.01 -4.80
C GLU A 79 -7.00 -21.52 -4.80
N PHE A 80 -7.84 -21.12 -5.76
CA PHE A 80 -8.35 -19.76 -5.91
C PHE A 80 -9.85 -19.69 -5.75
N TYR A 81 -10.30 -18.78 -4.90
CA TYR A 81 -11.70 -18.57 -4.61
C TYR A 81 -12.22 -17.32 -5.31
N ARG A 82 -13.54 -17.24 -5.53
CA ARG A 82 -14.17 -16.13 -6.27
C ARG A 82 -13.85 -14.76 -5.67
N ASN A 83 -13.62 -14.70 -4.36
CA ASN A 83 -13.41 -13.46 -3.63
C ASN A 83 -11.92 -13.12 -3.42
N THR A 84 -11.00 -13.91 -3.98
CA THR A 84 -9.57 -13.61 -3.92
C THR A 84 -9.29 -12.35 -4.74
N ARG A 85 -8.93 -11.26 -4.06
CA ARG A 85 -8.60 -9.98 -4.72
C ARG A 85 -7.35 -10.15 -5.59
N GLN A 86 -7.46 -9.77 -6.85
CA GLN A 86 -6.39 -9.88 -7.84
C GLN A 86 -6.15 -8.54 -8.55
N SER A 87 -4.90 -8.09 -8.53
CA SER A 87 -4.42 -6.95 -9.31
C SER A 87 -3.62 -7.44 -10.51
N ILE A 88 -3.52 -6.61 -11.54
CA ILE A 88 -2.60 -6.83 -12.66
C ILE A 88 -1.48 -5.81 -12.49
N ILE A 89 -0.25 -6.29 -12.45
CA ILE A 89 0.93 -5.44 -12.38
C ILE A 89 1.79 -5.63 -13.64
N PRO A 90 2.35 -4.54 -14.19
CA PRO A 90 3.29 -4.63 -15.29
C PRO A 90 4.67 -5.11 -14.79
N ILE A 91 5.38 -5.84 -15.64
CA ILE A 91 6.66 -6.50 -15.31
C ILE A 91 7.84 -5.61 -15.67
N ASN A 92 7.82 -4.96 -16.83
CA ASN A 92 8.96 -4.19 -17.36
C ASN A 92 8.59 -2.71 -17.42
N SER A 93 9.49 -1.83 -16.99
CA SER A 93 9.36 -0.36 -16.98
C SER A 93 9.39 0.24 -18.39
N LYS A 94 9.98 -0.49 -19.35
CA LYS A 94 10.06 -0.08 -20.75
C LYS A 94 9.54 -1.19 -21.68
N PRO A 95 8.88 -0.84 -22.78
CA PRO A 95 8.70 -1.76 -23.88
C PRO A 95 10.08 -2.09 -24.48
N VAL A 96 10.38 -3.38 -24.67
CA VAL A 96 11.63 -3.82 -25.29
C VAL A 96 11.52 -3.59 -26.81
N ALA A 97 12.52 -2.95 -27.41
CA ALA A 97 12.51 -2.66 -28.85
C ALA A 97 12.47 -3.97 -29.65
N GLY A 98 11.38 -4.17 -30.41
CA GLY A 98 11.17 -5.37 -31.24
C GLY A 98 10.33 -6.47 -30.60
N GLU A 99 9.90 -6.33 -29.34
CA GLU A 99 8.96 -7.25 -28.68
C GLU A 99 7.55 -6.62 -28.50
N GLN A 100 6.56 -7.50 -28.33
CA GLN A 100 5.15 -7.22 -28.00
C GLN A 100 5.01 -6.33 -26.74
N PRO A 101 3.83 -5.70 -26.48
CA PRO A 101 3.66 -4.65 -25.44
C PRO A 101 4.07 -5.11 -24.04
N PHE A 102 4.21 -4.15 -23.10
CA PHE A 102 4.39 -4.38 -21.66
C PHE A 102 3.86 -5.74 -21.20
N SER A 103 4.70 -6.57 -20.58
CA SER A 103 4.27 -7.85 -20.01
C SER A 103 3.66 -7.63 -18.63
N TYR A 104 2.75 -8.53 -18.21
CA TYR A 104 1.97 -8.38 -16.99
C TYR A 104 1.90 -9.67 -16.18
N TYR A 105 1.90 -9.52 -14.85
CA TYR A 105 1.51 -10.57 -13.92
C TYR A 105 0.17 -10.25 -13.27
N SER A 106 -0.56 -11.30 -12.92
CA SER A 106 -1.61 -11.20 -11.92
C SER A 106 -1.00 -11.42 -10.54
N ILE A 107 -1.39 -10.61 -9.57
CA ILE A 107 -0.95 -10.77 -8.18
C ILE A 107 -2.12 -10.80 -7.24
N SER A 108 -1.98 -11.59 -6.18
CA SER A 108 -2.85 -11.54 -5.00
C SER A 108 -2.01 -11.10 -3.82
N SER A 109 -2.32 -9.94 -3.25
CA SER A 109 -1.57 -9.38 -2.14
C SER A 109 -2.24 -9.70 -0.82
N LEU A 110 -1.48 -10.19 0.16
CA LEU A 110 -1.94 -10.49 1.51
C LEU A 110 -1.04 -9.80 2.53
N GLU A 111 -1.65 -9.28 3.59
CA GLU A 111 -0.91 -8.64 4.67
C GLU A 111 -0.15 -9.65 5.53
N SER A 112 1.04 -9.26 5.96
CA SER A 112 1.84 -10.04 6.91
C SER A 112 1.29 -9.86 8.32
N LEU A 113 0.86 -10.97 8.94
CA LEU A 113 0.36 -10.98 10.31
C LEU A 113 1.44 -10.55 11.31
N GLY A 114 2.69 -10.96 11.07
CA GLY A 114 3.83 -10.57 11.89
C GLY A 114 4.11 -9.07 11.82
N LEU A 115 4.06 -8.47 10.62
CA LEU A 115 4.27 -7.02 10.47
C LEU A 115 3.18 -6.22 11.17
N LEU A 116 1.91 -6.63 11.03
CA LEU A 116 0.80 -5.97 11.72
C LEU A 116 0.91 -6.10 13.24
N SER A 117 1.40 -7.23 13.75
CA SER A 117 1.72 -7.40 15.17
C SER A 117 2.80 -6.46 15.65
N GLU A 118 3.88 -6.37 14.89
CA GLU A 118 5.00 -5.51 15.23
C GLU A 118 4.58 -4.05 15.30
N ILE A 119 3.78 -3.58 14.33
CA ILE A 119 3.22 -2.22 14.34
C ILE A 119 2.31 -2.03 15.56
N PHE A 120 1.47 -3.01 15.89
CA PHE A 120 0.58 -2.91 17.04
C PHE A 120 1.34 -2.72 18.36
N GLU A 121 2.38 -3.53 18.60
CA GLU A 121 3.17 -3.43 19.82
C GLU A 121 4.02 -2.15 19.87
N ARG A 122 4.74 -1.82 18.79
CA ARG A 122 5.53 -0.57 18.75
C ARG A 122 4.66 0.67 18.93
N THR A 123 3.48 0.71 18.32
CA THR A 123 2.57 1.86 18.50
C THR A 123 1.98 1.94 19.90
N LYS A 124 1.89 0.83 20.64
CA LYS A 124 1.51 0.82 22.06
C LYS A 124 2.61 1.47 22.90
N GLU A 125 3.86 1.03 22.74
CA GLU A 125 5.04 1.61 23.41
C GLU A 125 5.19 3.11 23.07
N TYR A 126 5.09 3.47 21.79
CA TYR A 126 5.21 4.86 21.34
C TYR A 126 4.10 5.75 21.90
N ARG A 127 2.88 5.25 22.07
CA ARG A 127 1.79 6.02 22.71
C ARG A 127 2.08 6.32 24.18
N GLU A 128 2.80 5.44 24.89
CA GLU A 128 3.23 5.68 26.26
C GLU A 128 4.29 6.80 26.34
N HIS A 129 5.09 6.95 25.29
CA HIS A 129 6.14 7.96 25.15
C HIS A 129 5.70 9.27 24.47
N GLY A 130 4.39 9.47 24.26
CA GLY A 130 3.85 10.73 23.73
C GLY A 130 3.88 10.86 22.21
N TYR A 131 3.86 9.76 21.46
CA TYR A 131 3.68 9.78 20.00
C TYR A 131 2.18 9.74 19.64
N TYR A 132 1.73 10.67 18.80
CA TYR A 132 0.28 10.94 18.58
C TYR A 132 -0.28 10.53 17.20
N HIS A 133 0.60 10.05 16.30
CA HIS A 133 0.27 9.74 14.91
C HIS A 133 -0.12 8.28 14.69
N THR A 134 -0.85 7.68 15.62
CA THR A 134 -1.29 6.28 15.56
C THR A 134 -2.79 6.17 15.80
N ARG A 135 -3.45 5.20 15.16
CA ARG A 135 -4.88 4.92 15.33
C ARG A 135 -5.12 3.41 15.43
N LEU A 136 -6.16 3.04 16.16
CA LEU A 136 -6.64 1.67 16.21
C LEU A 136 -7.80 1.51 15.23
N LEU A 137 -7.62 0.61 14.26
CA LEU A 137 -8.62 0.19 13.31
C LEU A 137 -9.25 -1.11 13.81
N THR A 138 -10.54 -1.09 14.16
CA THR A 138 -11.26 -2.28 14.62
C THR A 138 -11.90 -3.00 13.44
N LEU A 139 -11.36 -4.17 13.10
CA LEU A 139 -11.83 -5.01 11.99
C LEU A 139 -13.00 -5.92 12.42
N CYS A 140 -12.99 -6.37 13.68
CA CYS A 140 -14.04 -7.23 14.22
C CYS A 140 -15.00 -6.43 15.12
N LYS A 141 -16.27 -6.29 14.71
CA LYS A 141 -17.25 -5.51 15.48
C LYS A 141 -17.69 -6.21 16.77
N ASN A 142 -17.74 -7.54 16.74
CA ASN A 142 -18.16 -8.36 17.87
C ASN A 142 -16.93 -9.10 18.39
N PRO A 143 -16.42 -8.77 19.59
CA PRO A 143 -15.22 -9.42 20.14
C PRO A 143 -15.35 -10.94 20.25
N ARG A 144 -16.58 -11.47 20.34
CA ARG A 144 -16.82 -12.91 20.34
C ARG A 144 -16.44 -13.57 19.02
N ASP A 145 -16.36 -12.84 17.91
CA ASP A 145 -16.04 -13.39 16.59
C ASP A 145 -14.54 -13.31 16.24
N ASN A 146 -13.69 -12.76 17.12
CA ASN A 146 -12.25 -12.60 16.85
C ASN A 146 -11.56 -13.91 16.45
N PHE A 147 -11.94 -15.02 17.10
CA PHE A 147 -11.38 -16.36 16.84
C PHE A 147 -11.61 -16.84 15.41
N ARG A 148 -12.63 -16.31 14.71
CA ARG A 148 -12.96 -16.67 13.33
C ARG A 148 -12.05 -16.00 12.30
N HIS A 149 -11.29 -14.98 12.70
CA HIS A 149 -10.33 -14.30 11.84
C HIS A 149 -8.97 -15.00 11.86
N THR A 150 -8.20 -14.81 12.93
CA THR A 150 -6.86 -15.39 13.15
C THR A 150 -6.52 -15.29 14.64
N GLU A 151 -5.49 -16.01 15.10
CA GLU A 151 -4.94 -15.83 16.45
C GLU A 151 -4.56 -14.35 16.73
N LEU A 152 -3.94 -13.67 15.75
CA LEU A 152 -3.58 -12.26 15.83
C LEU A 152 -4.76 -11.39 16.27
N MET A 153 -5.95 -11.64 15.71
CA MET A 153 -7.14 -10.85 16.01
C MET A 153 -7.69 -11.14 17.40
N VAL A 154 -7.39 -12.30 18.00
CA VAL A 154 -7.73 -12.59 19.40
C VAL A 154 -6.81 -11.79 20.32
N GLU A 155 -5.50 -11.88 20.09
CA GLU A 155 -4.46 -11.17 20.86
C GLU A 155 -4.62 -9.64 20.80
N GLN A 156 -4.95 -9.09 19.63
CA GLN A 156 -5.16 -7.65 19.43
C GLN A 156 -6.61 -7.19 19.64
N HIS A 157 -7.45 -8.04 20.23
CA HIS A 157 -8.84 -7.72 20.55
C HIS A 157 -9.65 -7.17 19.37
N GLY A 158 -9.52 -7.79 18.20
CA GLY A 158 -10.31 -7.46 17.02
C GLY A 158 -9.83 -6.24 16.25
N SER A 159 -8.64 -5.70 16.56
CA SER A 159 -8.12 -4.45 16.01
C SER A 159 -6.71 -4.60 15.46
N VAL A 160 -6.30 -3.65 14.62
CA VAL A 160 -4.92 -3.45 14.17
C VAL A 160 -4.53 -1.99 14.38
N SER A 161 -3.26 -1.70 14.62
CA SER A 161 -2.76 -0.31 14.67
C SER A 161 -2.35 0.16 13.28
N VAL A 162 -2.70 1.39 12.95
CA VAL A 162 -2.28 2.08 11.72
C VAL A 162 -1.56 3.38 12.07
N LEU A 163 -0.56 3.72 11.26
CA LEU A 163 0.18 4.97 11.32
C LEU A 163 -0.59 6.04 10.54
N ALA A 164 -1.01 7.09 11.25
CA ALA A 164 -1.93 8.11 10.76
C ALA A 164 -1.22 9.46 10.58
N LYS A 165 -1.18 9.98 9.36
CA LYS A 165 -0.63 11.31 9.05
C LYS A 165 -1.52 12.02 8.05
N SER A 166 -1.94 13.25 8.38
CA SER A 166 -2.66 14.12 7.46
C SER A 166 -1.75 14.61 6.33
N ILE A 167 -2.38 15.03 5.25
CA ILE A 167 -1.74 15.84 4.22
C ILE A 167 -1.62 17.27 4.75
N ASP A 168 -0.46 17.88 4.58
CA ASP A 168 -0.28 19.27 4.96
C ASP A 168 -1.09 20.18 4.04
N LYS A 169 -1.66 21.22 4.64
CA LYS A 169 -2.49 22.16 3.93
C LYS A 169 -1.62 23.23 3.32
N PHE A 170 -1.57 23.21 1.98
CA PHE A 170 -1.08 24.29 1.14
C PHE A 170 0.40 24.59 1.28
N ILE A 171 1.17 24.07 0.31
CA ILE A 171 2.53 24.53 0.06
C ILE A 171 2.45 25.53 -1.10
N GLU A 172 2.99 26.75 -0.92
CA GLU A 172 3.10 27.72 -2.01
C GLU A 172 4.04 27.17 -3.09
N ASN A 173 3.61 27.19 -4.34
CA ASN A 173 4.45 26.71 -5.42
C ASN A 173 5.66 27.62 -5.62
N ASP A 174 6.79 27.00 -5.99
CA ASP A 174 7.91 27.72 -6.57
C ASP A 174 7.53 28.16 -8.01
N PRO A 175 7.45 29.47 -8.31
CA PRO A 175 7.16 29.97 -9.65
C PRO A 175 8.18 29.54 -10.70
N GLN A 176 9.38 29.11 -10.28
CA GLN A 176 10.45 28.63 -11.14
C GLN A 176 10.39 27.11 -11.40
N ALA A 177 9.50 26.38 -10.72
CA ALA A 177 9.32 24.94 -10.94
C ALA A 177 8.45 24.69 -12.19
N LEU A 178 9.06 24.94 -13.35
CA LEU A 178 8.42 24.81 -14.65
C LEU A 178 8.29 23.35 -15.07
N PHE A 179 7.15 23.03 -15.69
CA PHE A 179 6.80 21.70 -16.14
C PHE A 179 6.36 21.72 -17.61
N THR A 180 6.74 20.67 -18.34
CA THR A 180 6.27 20.39 -19.70
C THR A 180 5.71 18.98 -19.77
N GLY A 181 4.43 18.87 -20.13
CA GLY A 181 3.71 17.59 -20.16
C GLY A 181 2.20 17.80 -20.03
N ILE A 182 1.51 16.80 -19.51
CA ILE A 182 0.06 16.82 -19.34
C ILE A 182 -0.28 16.89 -17.85
N GLY A 183 -1.12 17.84 -17.46
CA GLY A 183 -1.70 17.90 -16.12
C GLY A 183 -3.12 17.37 -16.15
N VAL A 184 -3.47 16.52 -15.19
CA VAL A 184 -4.82 16.00 -15.00
C VAL A 184 -5.26 16.33 -13.58
N ARG A 185 -6.28 17.17 -13.43
CA ARG A 185 -6.91 17.46 -12.15
C ARG A 185 -8.17 16.61 -12.01
N LEU A 186 -8.26 15.86 -10.92
CA LEU A 186 -9.36 14.94 -10.62
C LEU A 186 -9.94 15.29 -9.25
N VAL A 187 -11.27 15.32 -9.17
CA VAL A 187 -11.98 15.34 -7.89
C VAL A 187 -12.60 13.96 -7.70
N ILE A 188 -12.22 13.30 -6.62
CA ILE A 188 -12.56 11.90 -6.35
C ILE A 188 -13.28 11.84 -5.01
N GLU A 189 -14.53 11.38 -5.00
CA GLU A 189 -15.31 11.18 -3.79
C GLU A 189 -15.12 9.76 -3.25
N ASN A 190 -15.08 9.65 -1.92
CA ASN A 190 -14.87 8.37 -1.22
C ASN A 190 -13.61 7.64 -1.68
N ALA A 191 -12.55 8.37 -2.04
CA ALA A 191 -11.25 7.76 -2.34
C ALA A 191 -10.71 7.09 -1.08
N SER A 192 -10.24 5.85 -1.21
CA SER A 192 -9.53 5.16 -0.15
C SER A 192 -8.21 5.87 0.11
N ILE A 193 -8.02 6.24 1.37
CA ILE A 193 -6.80 6.82 1.92
C ILE A 193 -6.08 5.85 2.87
N LEU A 194 -6.38 4.56 2.72
CA LEU A 194 -5.84 3.48 3.52
C LEU A 194 -4.75 2.75 2.72
N SER A 195 -3.52 2.86 3.19
CA SER A 195 -2.33 2.17 2.68
C SER A 195 -2.19 0.80 3.34
N GLY A 196 -2.91 -0.17 2.77
CA GLY A 196 -2.98 -1.53 3.29
C GLY A 196 -3.58 -1.55 4.69
N PHE A 197 -2.96 -2.23 5.64
CA PHE A 197 -3.36 -2.16 7.05
C PHE A 197 -2.26 -1.53 7.92
N VAL A 198 -1.43 -0.68 7.31
CA VAL A 198 -0.23 -0.09 7.93
C VAL A 198 -0.33 1.43 8.02
N GLY A 199 -0.73 2.11 6.93
CA GLY A 199 -0.78 3.58 6.86
C GLY A 199 -2.17 4.11 6.56
N VAL A 200 -2.47 5.33 7.04
CA VAL A 200 -3.70 6.05 6.70
C VAL A 200 -3.46 7.56 6.56
N GLY A 201 -4.09 8.15 5.56
CA GLY A 201 -4.16 9.61 5.35
C GLY A 201 -3.85 10.07 3.94
N HIS A 202 -3.21 9.23 3.13
CA HIS A 202 -2.86 9.47 1.74
C HIS A 202 -3.46 8.38 0.84
N PRO A 203 -3.81 8.70 -0.43
CA PRO A 203 -4.13 7.66 -1.41
C PRO A 203 -2.91 6.77 -1.66
N ASN A 204 -3.15 5.50 -2.00
CA ASN A 204 -2.08 4.54 -2.21
C ASN A 204 -1.30 4.84 -3.49
N ILE A 205 0.03 4.95 -3.37
CA ILE A 205 0.91 5.17 -4.52
C ILE A 205 0.73 4.04 -5.54
N THR A 206 0.61 2.78 -5.10
CA THR A 206 0.35 1.64 -6.00
C THR A 206 -0.94 1.75 -6.81
N SER A 207 -2.00 2.39 -6.28
CA SER A 207 -3.26 2.58 -7.01
C SER A 207 -3.11 3.61 -8.13
N LEU A 208 -2.43 4.71 -7.84
CA LEU A 208 -2.13 5.77 -8.82
C LEU A 208 -1.13 5.28 -9.88
N GLY A 209 -0.08 4.59 -9.44
CA GLY A 209 0.91 3.97 -10.31
C GLY A 209 0.31 2.91 -11.25
N THR A 210 -0.65 2.10 -10.75
CA THR A 210 -1.37 1.12 -11.59
C THR A 210 -2.28 1.82 -12.62
N TYR A 211 -2.90 2.94 -12.25
CA TYR A 211 -3.65 3.76 -13.20
C TYR A 211 -2.73 4.28 -14.33
N VAL A 212 -1.56 4.82 -13.99
CA VAL A 212 -0.57 5.26 -14.99
C VAL A 212 -0.08 4.09 -15.84
N ALA A 213 0.22 2.93 -15.25
CA ALA A 213 0.62 1.74 -15.99
C ALA A 213 -0.45 1.26 -17.00
N ASN A 214 -1.74 1.43 -16.68
CA ASN A 214 -2.81 1.13 -17.64
C ASN A 214 -2.81 2.12 -18.82
N ILE A 215 -2.47 3.39 -18.58
CA ILE A 215 -2.26 4.36 -19.66
C ILE A 215 -1.06 3.92 -20.50
N GLU A 216 0.10 3.66 -19.88
CA GLU A 216 1.32 3.17 -20.55
C GLU A 216 1.01 2.01 -21.49
N LYS A 217 0.23 1.02 -21.02
CA LYS A 217 -0.25 -0.12 -21.79
C LYS A 217 -0.95 0.28 -23.09
N SER A 218 -1.89 1.22 -22.98
CA SER A 218 -2.77 1.57 -24.10
C SER A 218 -2.06 2.41 -25.15
N ILE A 219 -1.12 3.26 -24.75
CA ILE A 219 -0.41 4.15 -25.68
C ILE A 219 0.99 3.65 -26.07
N GLY A 220 1.49 2.59 -25.43
CA GLY A 220 2.76 1.94 -25.80
C GLY A 220 4.01 2.75 -25.46
N GLN A 221 3.95 3.65 -24.47
CA GLN A 221 5.10 4.43 -24.00
C GLN A 221 5.16 4.43 -22.46
N SER A 222 6.38 4.56 -21.92
CA SER A 222 6.56 4.77 -20.48
C SER A 222 6.23 6.22 -20.10
N ILE A 223 5.61 6.38 -18.94
CA ILE A 223 5.15 7.66 -18.42
C ILE A 223 5.75 7.84 -17.02
N ARG A 224 6.52 8.91 -16.83
CA ARG A 224 6.81 9.39 -15.47
C ARG A 224 5.64 10.22 -14.99
N PHE A 225 5.34 10.13 -13.70
CA PHE A 225 4.20 10.86 -13.12
C PHE A 225 4.55 11.52 -11.80
N SER A 226 3.86 12.61 -11.49
CA SER A 226 3.94 13.29 -10.19
C SER A 226 2.56 13.40 -9.59
N ILE A 227 2.48 13.24 -8.26
CA ILE A 227 1.22 13.21 -7.51
C ILE A 227 1.17 14.46 -6.63
N GLY A 228 0.29 15.40 -6.95
CA GLY A 228 -0.04 16.56 -6.13
C GLY A 228 -1.41 16.41 -5.47
N LEU A 229 -1.54 16.82 -4.22
CA LEU A 229 -2.81 16.88 -3.49
C LEU A 229 -3.11 18.32 -3.09
N THR A 230 -4.31 18.81 -3.40
CA THR A 230 -4.66 20.23 -3.23
C THR A 230 -5.68 20.45 -2.11
N ASP A 231 -6.69 19.59 -2.04
CA ASP A 231 -7.69 19.58 -0.98
C ASP A 231 -8.03 18.14 -0.64
N VAL A 232 -8.09 17.85 0.65
CA VAL A 232 -8.48 16.54 1.17
C VAL A 232 -9.44 16.73 2.31
N LYS A 233 -10.67 16.29 2.07
CA LYS A 233 -11.76 16.29 3.04
C LYS A 233 -12.07 14.86 3.45
N TYR A 234 -11.55 14.47 4.61
CA TYR A 234 -11.78 13.15 5.19
C TYR A 234 -13.24 12.98 5.62
N ASN A 235 -13.82 11.80 5.38
CA ASN A 235 -15.23 11.49 5.70
C ASN A 235 -15.50 11.43 7.23
N GLY A 236 -14.48 11.47 8.08
CA GLY A 236 -14.62 11.48 9.53
C GLY A 236 -13.39 12.00 10.27
N ASP A 237 -13.51 12.15 11.58
CA ASP A 237 -12.44 12.61 12.49
C ASP A 237 -11.45 11.48 12.86
N PHE A 238 -10.91 10.75 11.88
CA PHE A 238 -9.96 9.67 12.16
C PHE A 238 -8.49 10.12 12.13
N LEU A 239 -8.14 11.22 11.44
CA LEU A 239 -6.79 11.76 11.48
C LEU A 239 -6.57 12.69 12.70
N PRO A 240 -5.34 12.80 13.20
CA PRO A 240 -4.99 13.84 14.17
C PRO A 240 -5.32 15.20 13.55
N LYS A 241 -6.04 16.06 14.29
CA LYS A 241 -6.03 17.48 13.96
C LYS A 241 -4.64 17.99 14.34
N ASP A 242 -3.90 18.53 13.38
CA ASP A 242 -2.58 19.10 13.64
C ASP A 242 -2.67 20.07 14.82
N GLY A 243 -1.84 19.84 15.85
CA GLY A 243 -1.80 20.66 17.06
C GLY A 243 -2.68 20.23 18.24
N LEU A 244 -3.41 19.11 18.19
CA LEU A 244 -4.14 18.59 19.35
C LEU A 244 -3.48 17.34 19.94
N THR A 245 -2.75 17.55 21.04
CA THR A 245 -2.32 16.53 22.01
C THR A 245 -3.55 15.91 22.65
N GLY A 246 -4.07 14.83 22.08
CA GLY A 246 -5.23 14.14 22.61
C GLY A 246 -5.18 12.66 22.31
N LYS A 247 -5.31 11.83 23.35
CA LYS A 247 -5.63 10.41 23.23
C LYS A 247 -7.02 10.27 22.62
N VAL A 248 -7.11 10.27 21.30
CA VAL A 248 -8.35 9.92 20.60
C VAL A 248 -8.36 8.40 20.42
N ASN A 249 -8.75 7.68 21.47
CA ASN A 249 -9.10 6.26 21.40
C ASN A 249 -10.48 6.13 20.73
N LYS A 250 -10.56 6.36 19.41
CA LYS A 250 -11.78 6.09 18.66
C LYS A 250 -11.65 4.71 18.02
N ARG A 251 -12.48 3.77 18.46
CA ARG A 251 -12.65 2.47 17.79
C ARG A 251 -13.40 2.73 16.48
N LEU A 252 -12.76 2.47 15.35
CA LEU A 252 -13.35 2.63 14.01
C LEU A 252 -13.91 1.28 13.56
N TYR A 253 -15.15 1.24 13.07
CA TYR A 253 -15.90 0.00 12.91
C TYR A 253 -16.08 -0.36 11.42
N SER A 254 -15.33 -1.36 10.96
CA SER A 254 -15.44 -2.02 9.63
C SER A 254 -14.93 -1.28 8.40
N LEU A 255 -14.41 -2.11 7.50
CA LEU A 255 -14.05 -1.81 6.11
C LEU A 255 -15.26 -1.54 5.19
N LYS A 256 -16.41 -1.11 5.70
CA LYS A 256 -17.43 -0.59 4.78
C LYS A 256 -16.84 0.68 4.15
N ASP A 257 -16.88 0.72 2.82
CA ASP A 257 -16.09 1.58 1.93
C ASP A 257 -16.15 3.10 2.21
N THR A 258 -16.97 3.55 3.17
CA THR A 258 -17.19 4.96 3.49
C THR A 258 -16.39 5.48 4.69
N GLU A 259 -15.92 4.64 5.63
CA GLU A 259 -15.31 5.12 6.88
C GLU A 259 -13.85 5.59 6.71
N PHE A 260 -13.10 5.00 5.76
CA PHE A 260 -11.73 5.39 5.39
C PHE A 260 -11.69 6.07 4.01
N GLY A 261 -12.78 6.75 3.69
CA GLY A 261 -12.91 7.56 2.48
C GLY A 261 -12.51 9.01 2.72
N ALA A 262 -12.06 9.66 1.67
CA ALA A 262 -11.96 11.11 1.61
C ALA A 262 -12.41 11.62 0.24
N THR A 263 -12.95 12.83 0.21
CA THR A 263 -13.00 13.60 -1.05
C THR A 263 -11.64 14.23 -1.27
N ILE A 264 -10.96 13.84 -2.35
CA ILE A 264 -9.62 14.34 -2.70
C ILE A 264 -9.65 15.10 -4.01
N THR A 265 -8.96 16.23 -4.05
CA THR A 265 -8.58 16.89 -5.30
C THR A 265 -7.12 16.56 -5.62
N LEU A 266 -6.96 15.65 -6.57
CA LEU A 266 -5.71 15.10 -7.05
C LEU A 266 -5.24 15.87 -8.30
N VAL A 267 -3.96 16.21 -8.34
CA VAL A 267 -3.26 16.74 -9.52
C VAL A 267 -2.24 15.69 -9.95
N LEU A 268 -2.46 15.06 -11.08
CA LEU A 268 -1.49 14.16 -11.71
C LEU A 268 -0.77 14.92 -12.82
N LEU A 269 0.55 15.06 -12.69
CA LEU A 269 1.40 15.50 -13.80
C LEU A 269 1.95 14.27 -14.50
N LEU A 270 1.85 14.22 -15.82
CA LEU A 270 2.24 13.08 -16.63
C LEU A 270 3.18 13.55 -17.73
N GLN A 271 4.26 12.79 -17.95
CA GLN A 271 5.19 13.06 -19.03
C GLN A 271 5.64 11.75 -19.68
N GLY A 272 5.39 11.65 -20.98
CA GLY A 272 5.83 10.55 -21.83
C GLY A 272 6.79 11.02 -22.92
N SER A 273 7.19 10.09 -23.79
CA SER A 273 7.97 10.41 -24.99
C SER A 273 7.14 11.15 -26.05
N ASP A 274 5.82 10.91 -26.09
CA ASP A 274 4.87 11.62 -26.95
C ASP A 274 3.69 12.15 -26.11
N ASN A 275 3.83 13.39 -25.64
CA ASN A 275 2.80 14.07 -24.85
C ASN A 275 1.52 14.36 -25.66
N ARG A 276 1.58 14.41 -26.99
CA ARG A 276 0.39 14.62 -27.83
C ARG A 276 -0.48 13.37 -27.84
N ALA A 277 0.12 12.21 -28.12
CA ALA A 277 -0.60 10.94 -28.06
C ALA A 277 -1.19 10.67 -26.66
N LEU A 278 -0.44 11.02 -25.61
CA LEU A 278 -0.91 10.95 -24.23
C LEU A 278 -2.14 11.84 -23.99
N TYR A 279 -2.10 13.11 -24.43
CA TYR A 279 -3.23 14.03 -24.32
C TYR A 279 -4.46 13.52 -25.07
N GLU A 280 -4.30 13.10 -26.32
CA GLU A 280 -5.38 12.57 -27.16
C GLU A 280 -6.02 11.31 -26.52
N TYR A 281 -5.21 10.40 -25.98
CA TYR A 281 -5.72 9.24 -25.24
C TYR A 281 -6.51 9.67 -24.00
N LEU A 282 -5.97 10.57 -23.19
CA LEU A 282 -6.64 11.05 -21.97
C LEU A 282 -7.97 11.72 -22.29
N GLN A 283 -8.11 12.46 -23.39
CA GLN A 283 -9.37 13.08 -23.80
C GLN A 283 -10.46 12.05 -24.14
N THR A 284 -10.08 10.89 -24.69
CA THR A 284 -11.03 9.86 -25.14
C THR A 284 -11.40 8.86 -24.04
N GLN A 285 -10.54 8.67 -23.04
CA GLN A 285 -10.79 7.72 -21.96
C GLN A 285 -11.53 8.37 -20.80
N GLU A 286 -12.69 7.80 -20.46
CA GLU A 286 -13.41 8.14 -19.25
C GLU A 286 -12.79 7.42 -18.05
N VAL A 287 -12.55 8.16 -16.97
CA VAL A 287 -12.10 7.61 -15.69
C VAL A 287 -13.25 7.76 -14.71
N LYS A 288 -14.02 6.70 -14.49
CA LYS A 288 -15.14 6.74 -13.55
C LYS A 288 -14.71 6.55 -12.11
N HIS A 289 -13.66 5.75 -11.88
CA HIS A 289 -13.26 5.34 -10.53
C HIS A 289 -11.73 5.36 -10.42
N LEU A 290 -11.22 5.82 -9.27
CA LEU A 290 -9.80 5.83 -8.95
C LEU A 290 -9.61 5.73 -7.43
N CYS A 291 -8.60 4.99 -6.97
CA CYS A 291 -8.34 4.74 -5.54
C CYS A 291 -9.57 4.21 -4.78
N GLY A 292 -10.45 3.44 -5.45
CA GLY A 292 -11.68 2.91 -4.85
C GLY A 292 -12.84 3.91 -4.75
N GLY A 293 -12.61 5.19 -5.05
CA GLY A 293 -13.63 6.24 -5.07
C GLY A 293 -14.17 6.54 -6.47
N GLU A 294 -15.21 7.36 -6.53
CA GLU A 294 -15.86 7.83 -7.76
C GLU A 294 -15.25 9.16 -8.22
N VAL A 295 -14.91 9.27 -9.50
CA VAL A 295 -14.40 10.51 -10.10
C VAL A 295 -15.58 11.36 -10.53
N ILE A 296 -15.78 12.49 -9.85
CA ILE A 296 -16.91 13.40 -10.12
C ILE A 296 -16.55 14.56 -11.05
N SER A 297 -15.25 14.89 -11.13
CA SER A 297 -14.75 15.94 -12.03
C SER A 297 -13.36 15.59 -12.53
N ARG A 298 -13.10 15.94 -13.79
CA ARG A 298 -11.83 15.72 -14.47
C ARG A 298 -11.54 16.86 -15.43
N GLU A 299 -10.38 17.48 -15.25
CA GLU A 299 -9.85 18.52 -16.12
C GLU A 299 -8.47 18.08 -16.63
N ILE A 300 -8.21 18.30 -17.92
CA ILE A 300 -6.93 17.94 -18.55
C ILE A 300 -6.36 19.19 -19.20
N GLY A 301 -5.10 19.49 -18.92
CA GLY A 301 -4.37 20.61 -19.50
C GLY A 301 -3.03 20.19 -20.10
N VAL A 302 -2.59 20.90 -21.12
CA VAL A 302 -1.23 20.78 -21.68
C VAL A 302 -0.38 21.89 -21.07
N PHE A 303 0.78 21.51 -20.55
CA PHE A 303 1.75 22.41 -19.92
C PHE A 303 2.98 22.47 -20.81
N ASN A 304 3.45 23.68 -21.12
CA ASN A 304 4.63 23.92 -21.93
C ASN A 304 5.52 24.97 -21.25
N ASN A 305 6.47 24.48 -20.46
CA ASN A 305 7.35 25.30 -19.64
C ASN A 305 6.56 26.29 -18.76
N THR A 306 5.47 25.81 -18.18
CA THR A 306 4.59 26.59 -17.29
C THR A 306 4.73 26.10 -15.86
N PRO A 307 4.54 26.96 -14.85
CA PRO A 307 4.57 26.53 -13.46
C PRO A 307 3.59 25.37 -13.23
N ALA A 308 4.01 24.38 -12.46
CA ALA A 308 3.11 23.31 -12.02
C ALA A 308 1.89 23.91 -11.28
N PRO A 309 0.71 23.25 -11.29
CA PRO A 309 -0.42 23.63 -10.46
C PRO A 309 -0.06 23.60 -8.97
N GLN A 310 -0.65 24.48 -8.17
CA GLN A 310 -0.39 24.52 -6.73
C GLN A 310 -0.93 23.26 -6.04
N ALA A 311 -0.05 22.49 -5.42
CA ALA A 311 -0.38 21.25 -4.69
C ALA A 311 0.73 20.84 -3.73
N ALA A 312 0.41 20.01 -2.73
CA ALA A 312 1.39 19.25 -1.97
C ALA A 312 1.85 18.03 -2.79
N TYR A 313 3.04 18.10 -3.36
CA TYR A 313 3.59 17.05 -4.21
C TYR A 313 4.27 15.96 -3.39
N LEU A 314 3.92 14.71 -3.66
CA LEU A 314 4.42 13.55 -2.96
C LEU A 314 5.78 13.12 -3.53
N TYR A 315 6.67 12.69 -2.64
CA TYR A 315 7.94 12.08 -3.02
C TYR A 315 8.32 10.89 -2.16
N ASP A 316 9.09 9.96 -2.73
CA ASP A 316 9.69 8.85 -1.99
C ASP A 316 10.86 9.34 -1.12
N ALA A 317 10.67 9.27 0.19
CA ALA A 317 11.64 9.66 1.20
C ALA A 317 12.40 8.45 1.79
N SER A 318 12.10 7.22 1.34
CA SER A 318 12.53 5.98 2.00
C SER A 318 14.04 5.91 2.16
N GLU A 319 14.80 6.15 1.09
CA GLU A 319 16.27 6.13 1.14
C GLU A 319 16.88 7.24 2.00
N SER A 320 16.23 8.41 2.07
CA SER A 320 16.76 9.55 2.84
C SER A 320 16.73 9.30 4.34
N LEU A 321 15.83 8.43 4.82
CA LEU A 321 15.71 8.06 6.23
C LEU A 321 16.71 6.98 6.67
N ASN A 322 17.49 6.39 5.77
CA ASN A 322 18.38 5.27 6.09
C ASN A 322 19.58 5.62 6.99
N GLN A 323 19.78 6.90 7.33
CA GLN A 323 21.01 7.36 8.00
C GLN A 323 21.09 7.06 9.51
N ILE A 324 20.01 6.52 10.12
CA ILE A 324 19.99 6.20 11.55
C ILE A 324 20.47 4.75 11.77
N GLU A 325 21.60 4.59 12.45
CA GLU A 325 22.21 3.28 12.74
C GLU A 325 21.42 2.51 13.82
N GLY A 326 21.32 1.19 13.69
CA GLY A 326 20.68 0.32 14.69
C GLY A 326 19.14 0.22 14.63
N GLN A 327 18.48 0.98 13.75
CA GLN A 327 17.03 0.92 13.56
C GLN A 327 16.64 0.30 12.20
N ASP A 328 15.55 -0.47 12.20
CA ASP A 328 14.90 -0.93 10.96
C ASP A 328 14.09 0.19 10.28
N ALA A 329 13.61 -0.07 9.06
CA ALA A 329 12.86 0.90 8.26
C ALA A 329 11.59 1.41 8.97
N LEU A 330 10.89 0.53 9.72
CA LEU A 330 9.63 0.89 10.38
C LEU A 330 9.87 1.89 11.50
N ALA A 331 10.87 1.64 12.35
CA ALA A 331 11.23 2.54 13.44
C ALA A 331 11.60 3.94 12.90
N LYS A 332 12.43 3.99 11.85
CA LYS A 332 12.84 5.24 11.18
C LYS A 332 11.64 6.04 10.67
N ILE A 333 10.69 5.38 10.01
CA ILE A 333 9.49 6.05 9.49
C ILE A 333 8.59 6.52 10.62
N MET A 334 8.41 5.73 11.68
CA MET A 334 7.62 6.12 12.85
C MET A 334 8.21 7.34 13.56
N GLU A 335 9.54 7.41 13.70
CA GLU A 335 10.25 8.56 14.26
C GLU A 335 10.09 9.80 13.38
N ALA A 336 10.33 9.66 12.06
CA ALA A 336 10.18 10.75 11.10
C ALA A 336 8.74 11.28 11.02
N GLN A 337 7.74 10.40 11.10
CA GLN A 337 6.32 10.79 11.08
C GLN A 337 5.93 11.58 12.33
N ASN A 338 6.65 11.40 13.45
CA ASN A 338 6.46 12.15 14.69
C ASN A 338 7.13 13.52 14.70
N ASP A 339 8.13 13.74 13.84
CA ASP A 339 8.69 15.08 13.65
C ASP A 339 7.66 15.95 12.92
N ALA A 340 7.15 16.96 13.62
CA ALA A 340 6.18 17.91 13.07
C ALA A 340 6.74 18.72 11.88
N LYS A 341 8.06 18.82 11.73
CA LYS A 341 8.70 19.48 10.59
C LYS A 341 8.77 18.58 9.36
N LEU A 342 8.68 17.26 9.55
CA LEU A 342 8.75 16.29 8.49
C LEU A 342 7.32 15.81 8.18
N PHE A 343 6.78 16.24 7.04
CA PHE A 343 5.49 15.77 6.53
C PHE A 343 5.62 14.40 5.85
N ILE A 344 6.16 13.44 6.59
CA ILE A 344 6.41 12.06 6.15
C ILE A 344 5.32 11.14 6.67
N SER A 345 4.81 10.28 5.80
CA SER A 345 3.89 9.20 6.13
C SER A 345 4.38 7.86 5.58
N ILE A 346 3.89 6.76 6.14
CA ILE A 346 4.04 5.44 5.52
C ILE A 346 2.96 5.23 4.46
N ASN A 347 3.34 4.74 3.27
CA ASN A 347 2.38 4.44 2.20
C ASN A 347 2.72 3.12 1.50
N HIS A 348 1.73 2.51 0.87
CA HIS A 348 1.90 1.32 0.03
C HIS A 348 2.49 1.72 -1.32
N VAL A 349 3.75 1.37 -1.56
CA VAL A 349 4.55 1.80 -2.71
C VAL A 349 4.89 0.66 -3.67
N GLY A 350 4.67 -0.61 -3.31
CA GLY A 350 5.01 -1.73 -4.17
C GLY A 350 4.55 -3.08 -3.68
N TYR A 351 5.04 -4.14 -4.31
CA TYR A 351 4.71 -5.52 -4.01
C TYR A 351 5.98 -6.38 -3.96
N ALA A 352 6.06 -7.26 -2.97
CA ALA A 352 7.11 -8.25 -2.83
C ALA A 352 6.54 -9.66 -2.99
N ALA A 353 7.10 -10.44 -3.89
CA ALA A 353 6.64 -11.78 -4.22
C ALA A 353 6.96 -12.75 -3.09
N LEU A 354 5.97 -13.56 -2.72
CA LEU A 354 6.09 -14.68 -1.77
C LEU A 354 6.42 -15.99 -2.50
N GLU A 355 6.39 -15.95 -3.82
CA GLU A 355 6.74 -17.03 -4.73
C GLU A 355 7.11 -16.52 -6.12
N GLN A 356 7.72 -17.40 -6.91
CA GLN A 356 7.92 -17.12 -8.32
C GLN A 356 6.55 -17.09 -9.04
N PRO A 357 6.38 -16.25 -10.07
CA PRO A 357 5.21 -16.30 -10.94
C PRO A 357 4.98 -17.70 -11.51
N VAL A 358 3.73 -18.16 -11.50
CA VAL A 358 3.35 -19.49 -11.99
C VAL A 358 2.28 -19.35 -13.08
N ALA A 359 2.60 -19.87 -14.26
CA ALA A 359 1.67 -20.00 -15.37
C ALA A 359 0.58 -21.04 -15.09
N ASN A 360 -0.61 -20.86 -15.66
CA ASN A 360 -1.72 -21.82 -15.63
C ASN A 360 -2.14 -22.29 -14.22
N ARG A 361 -1.87 -21.49 -13.18
CA ARG A 361 -2.14 -21.81 -11.77
C ARG A 361 -3.61 -22.16 -11.51
N SER A 362 -4.52 -21.39 -12.10
CA SER A 362 -5.96 -21.60 -11.98
C SER A 362 -6.69 -20.94 -13.14
N PRO A 363 -7.80 -21.51 -13.65
CA PRO A 363 -8.66 -20.83 -14.62
C PRO A 363 -9.32 -19.56 -14.06
N ARG A 364 -9.24 -19.33 -12.74
CA ARG A 364 -9.77 -18.13 -12.06
C ARG A 364 -8.75 -16.99 -11.98
N ILE A 365 -7.53 -17.19 -12.47
CA ILE A 365 -6.56 -16.11 -12.54
C ILE A 365 -7.01 -15.06 -13.54
N ARG A 366 -6.93 -13.80 -13.13
CA ARG A 366 -7.34 -12.67 -13.95
C ARG A 366 -6.56 -12.65 -15.26
N ASN A 367 -7.30 -12.61 -16.37
CA ASN A 367 -6.77 -12.61 -17.73
C ASN A 367 -5.87 -13.81 -18.09
N ASN A 368 -5.92 -14.92 -17.34
CA ASN A 368 -5.06 -16.09 -17.55
C ASN A 368 -3.55 -15.76 -17.60
N LEU A 369 -3.13 -14.71 -16.87
CA LEU A 369 -1.73 -14.32 -16.74
C LEU A 369 -0.97 -15.29 -15.80
N GLU A 370 0.35 -15.25 -15.82
CA GLU A 370 1.12 -15.84 -14.72
C GLU A 370 0.77 -15.14 -13.40
N HIS A 371 0.73 -15.92 -12.32
CA HIS A 371 0.30 -15.44 -11.01
C HIS A 371 1.30 -15.74 -9.91
N CYS A 372 1.49 -14.77 -9.00
CA CYS A 372 2.15 -15.00 -7.72
C CYS A 372 1.38 -14.36 -6.56
N TRP A 373 1.49 -14.99 -5.39
CA TRP A 373 1.18 -14.34 -4.11
C TRP A 373 2.23 -13.29 -3.77
N THR A 374 1.79 -12.17 -3.22
CA THR A 374 2.65 -11.05 -2.82
C THR A 374 2.31 -10.57 -1.41
N GLU A 375 3.24 -9.89 -0.76
CA GLU A 375 2.95 -8.99 0.35
C GLU A 375 3.09 -7.53 -0.12
N PRO A 376 2.35 -6.58 0.47
CA PRO A 376 2.55 -5.16 0.24
C PRO A 376 3.94 -4.70 0.68
N VAL A 377 4.52 -3.75 -0.07
CA VAL A 377 5.76 -3.06 0.28
C VAL A 377 5.41 -1.63 0.68
N TYR A 378 5.85 -1.23 1.86
CA TYR A 378 5.61 0.09 2.39
C TYR A 378 6.87 0.95 2.34
N GLY A 379 6.72 2.23 2.05
CA GLY A 379 7.81 3.20 1.97
C GLY A 379 7.45 4.50 2.69
N ALA A 380 8.46 5.32 2.93
CA ALA A 380 8.30 6.66 3.46
C ALA A 380 7.92 7.62 2.33
N VAL A 381 6.80 8.33 2.47
CA VAL A 381 6.32 9.30 1.50
C VAL A 381 6.28 10.67 2.14
N GLY A 382 7.09 11.58 1.61
CA GLY A 382 7.12 12.98 2.03
C GLY A 382 6.24 13.86 1.14
N GLN A 383 6.08 15.12 1.58
CA GLN A 383 5.34 16.17 0.87
C GLN A 383 6.24 17.39 0.69
N GLN A 384 6.20 18.02 -0.49
CA GLN A 384 6.95 19.24 -0.78
C GLN A 384 6.32 20.03 -1.94
N VAL A 385 6.86 21.22 -2.24
CA VAL A 385 6.59 21.92 -3.51
C VAL A 385 6.98 21.05 -4.70
N PHE A 386 6.37 21.28 -5.86
CA PHE A 386 6.82 20.61 -7.07
C PHE A 386 8.32 20.83 -7.29
N ASP A 387 9.07 19.74 -7.34
CA ASP A 387 10.50 19.72 -7.64
C ASP A 387 10.72 18.71 -8.77
N ASN A 388 11.16 19.22 -9.92
CA ASN A 388 11.34 18.44 -11.14
C ASN A 388 12.43 17.36 -11.03
N ASN A 389 13.23 17.34 -9.96
CA ASN A 389 14.23 16.30 -9.70
C ASN A 389 13.79 15.32 -8.62
N LYS A 390 12.81 15.66 -7.79
CA LYS A 390 12.45 14.87 -6.60
C LYS A 390 11.02 14.38 -6.55
N THR A 391 10.10 14.90 -7.36
CA THR A 391 8.66 14.58 -7.24
C THR A 391 8.14 13.67 -8.35
N TRP A 392 9.02 13.20 -9.23
CA TRP A 392 8.70 12.22 -10.27
C TRP A 392 8.79 10.81 -9.72
N TRP A 393 7.72 10.05 -9.91
CA TRP A 393 7.62 8.64 -9.61
C TRP A 393 7.88 7.83 -10.87
N TYR A 394 8.67 6.79 -10.70
CA TYR A 394 9.05 5.82 -11.70
C TYR A 394 8.64 4.44 -11.21
N ARG A 395 8.26 3.59 -12.15
CA ARG A 395 8.04 2.19 -11.88
C ARG A 395 9.35 1.42 -12.04
N SER A 396 9.74 0.64 -11.03
CA SER A 396 10.82 -0.33 -11.17
C SER A 396 10.34 -1.55 -11.96
N ASP A 397 11.27 -2.23 -12.62
CA ASP A 397 10.99 -3.58 -13.15
C ASP A 397 10.65 -4.52 -11.99
N PHE A 398 9.80 -5.51 -12.28
CA PHE A 398 9.57 -6.64 -11.39
C PHE A 398 10.76 -7.58 -11.49
N LYS A 399 11.81 -7.27 -10.73
CA LYS A 399 13.07 -8.01 -10.74
C LYS A 399 13.30 -8.65 -9.37
N ASP A 400 13.76 -9.89 -9.38
CA ASP A 400 14.02 -10.67 -8.16
C ASP A 400 12.82 -10.76 -7.21
N GLY A 401 11.59 -10.61 -7.72
CA GLY A 401 10.37 -10.64 -6.92
C GLY A 401 10.01 -9.33 -6.22
N LEU A 402 10.56 -8.18 -6.60
CA LEU A 402 10.18 -6.87 -6.08
C LEU A 402 9.74 -5.95 -7.22
N MET A 403 8.64 -5.23 -7.04
CA MET A 403 8.30 -4.06 -7.85
C MET A 403 7.83 -2.92 -6.95
N THR A 404 8.33 -1.72 -7.21
CA THR A 404 8.01 -0.51 -6.46
C THR A 404 7.79 0.66 -7.41
N TRP A 405 7.01 1.63 -6.96
CA TRP A 405 7.04 2.99 -7.48
C TRP A 405 7.93 3.82 -6.57
N CYS A 406 8.97 4.42 -7.13
CA CYS A 406 9.98 5.17 -6.40
C CYS A 406 10.47 6.37 -7.20
N ASN A 407 11.18 7.30 -6.55
CA ASN A 407 11.58 8.56 -7.19
C ASN A 407 12.95 8.52 -7.86
N TYR A 408 13.64 7.39 -7.75
CA TYR A 408 14.91 7.14 -8.42
C TYR A 408 14.68 6.16 -9.56
N PRO A 409 15.10 6.46 -10.80
CA PRO A 409 15.26 5.40 -11.77
C PRO A 409 16.27 4.43 -11.17
N SER A 410 15.82 3.22 -10.82
CA SER A 410 16.70 2.13 -10.43
C SER A 410 17.80 2.06 -11.50
N ALA A 411 19.04 2.36 -11.11
CA ALA A 411 20.18 2.19 -11.98
C ALA A 411 20.29 0.68 -12.28
N GLY A 412 19.80 0.27 -13.44
CA GLY A 412 19.76 -1.12 -13.89
C GLY A 412 19.13 -1.21 -15.26
#